data_AF-A0A4R0D3P9-F1
#
_entry.id   AF-A0A4R0D3P9-F1
#
_cell.length_a   1.000
_cell.length_b   1.000
_cell.length_c   1.000
_cell.angle_alpha   90.00
_cell.angle_beta   90.00
_cell.angle_gamma   90.00
#
_symmetry.space_group_name_H-M   'P 1'
#
loop_
_entity.id
_entity.type
_entity.pdbx_description
1 polymer ?
#
loop_
_entity_poly.entity_id
_entity_poly.type
_entity_poly.pdbx_seq_one_letter_code
_entity_poly.pdbx_strand_id
1 'polypeptide(L)' 'MDIVEAKQNLKKLHEDKDKILSLNHLNSTTAFKFECAKRIRQIDGNIKTIRQNIKRYGH' A
#
# COMPACT_ATOMS: atom_id res chain seq x y z
N MET A 1 -0.63 9.70 17.27
CA MET A 1 -0.37 9.48 15.83
C MET A 1 -0.92 10.69 15.12
N ASP A 2 -0.09 11.43 14.40
CA ASP A 2 -0.58 12.58 13.65
C ASP A 2 -1.49 12.09 12.51
N ILE A 3 -2.77 12.45 12.58
CA ILE A 3 -3.79 12.05 11.61
C ILE A 3 -3.46 12.62 10.22
N VAL A 4 -2.79 13.77 10.15
CA VAL A 4 -2.35 14.38 8.89
C VAL A 4 -1.25 13.54 8.25
N GLU A 5 -0.25 13.15 9.04
CA GLU A 5 0.84 12.27 8.60
C GLU A 5 0.30 10.89 8.18
N ALA A 6 -0.66 10.34 8.92
CA ALA A 6 -1.30 9.07 8.61
C ALA A 6 -2.05 9.11 7.26
N LYS A 7 -2.75 10.21 6.95
CA LYS A 7 -3.44 10.43 5.66
C LYS A 7 -2.46 10.57 4.50
N GLN A 8 -1.34 11.29 4.70
CA GLN A 8 -0.30 11.43 3.69
C GLN A 8 0.38 10.09 3.38
N ASN A 9 0.67 9.29 4.40
CA ASN A 9 1.23 7.95 4.23
C ASN A 9 0.26 7.01 3.49
N LEU A 10 -1.05 7.13 3.75
CA LEU A 10 -2.08 6.40 3.02
C LEU A 10 -2.08 6.76 1.53
N LYS A 11 -1.97 8.05 1.20
CA LYS A 11 -1.90 8.52 -0.19
C LYS A 11 -0.66 7.95 -0.91
N LYS A 12 0.51 8.02 -0.29
CA LYS A 12 1.76 7.46 -0.85
C LYS A 12 1.67 5.96 -1.09
N LEU A 13 1.05 5.21 -0.18
CA LEU A 13 0.84 3.76 -0.32
C LEU A 13 -0.08 3.42 -1.50
N HIS A 14 -1.10 4.24 -1.77
CA HIS A 14 -1.96 4.08 -2.95
C HIS A 14 -1.19 4.36 -4.25
N GLU A 15 -0.41 5.44 -4.31
CA GLU A 15 0.42 5.78 -5.47
C GLU A 15 1.46 4.68 -5.78
N ASP A 16 2.10 4.12 -4.75
CA ASP A 16 3.03 3.00 -4.90
C ASP A 16 2.35 1.74 -5.46
N LYS A 17 1.13 1.44 -4.98
CA LYS A 17 0.34 0.30 -5.46
C LYS A 17 -0.04 0.44 -6.94
N ASP A 18 -0.49 1.61 -7.35
CA ASP A 18 -0.86 1.88 -8.74
C ASP A 18 0.34 1.81 -9.66
N LYS A 19 1.51 2.30 -9.20
CA LYS A 19 2.77 2.21 -9.95
C LYS A 19 3.20 0.75 -10.12
N ILE A 20 3.12 -0.08 -9.09
CA ILE A 20 3.44 -1.52 -9.19
C ILE A 20 2.48 -2.24 -10.13
N LEU A 21 1.18 -1.96 -10.06
CA LEU A 21 0.19 -2.54 -10.98
C LEU A 21 0.46 -2.14 -12.43
N SER A 22 0.89 -0.89 -12.66
CA SER A 22 1.33 -0.41 -13.97
C SER A 22 2.63 -1.05 -14.46
N LEU A 23 3.39 -1.76 -13.65
CA LEU A 23 4.59 -2.49 -14.11
C LEU A 23 4.30 -3.97 -14.39
N ASN A 24 3.20 -4.51 -13.85
CA ASN A 24 2.83 -5.92 -13.92
C ASN A 24 2.33 -6.39 -15.30
N HIS A 25 1.98 -5.45 -16.19
CA HIS A 25 1.51 -5.72 -17.56
C HIS A 25 2.63 -5.69 -18.61
N LEU A 26 3.79 -5.09 -18.29
CA LEU A 26 5.00 -5.26 -19.10
C LEU A 26 5.37 -6.74 -19.05
N ASN A 27 5.95 -7.28 -20.13
CA ASN A 27 6.26 -8.70 -20.32
C ASN A 27 7.31 -9.18 -19.29
N SER A 28 6.91 -9.26 -18.02
CA SER A 28 7.78 -9.40 -16.86
C SER A 28 7.82 -10.87 -16.48
N THR A 29 9.00 -11.31 -16.04
CA THR A 29 9.21 -12.67 -15.55
C THR A 29 8.24 -13.02 -14.42
N THR A 30 7.92 -14.30 -14.24
CA THR A 30 7.05 -14.79 -13.16
C THR A 30 7.53 -14.31 -11.78
N ALA A 31 8.84 -14.21 -11.58
CA ALA A 31 9.45 -13.67 -10.37
C ALA A 31 9.07 -12.20 -10.12
N PHE A 32 9.04 -11.36 -11.16
CA PHE A 32 8.64 -9.96 -11.04
C PHE A 32 7.15 -9.83 -10.66
N LYS A 33 6.27 -10.61 -11.29
CA LYS A 33 4.84 -10.64 -10.96
C LYS A 33 4.61 -11.09 -9.51
N PHE A 34 5.38 -12.07 -9.04
CA PHE A 34 5.34 -12.55 -7.66
C PHE A 34 5.75 -11.46 -6.66
N GLU A 35 6.86 -10.78 -6.89
CA GLU A 35 7.31 -9.69 -6.01
C GLU A 35 6.34 -8.50 -6.02
N CYS A 36 5.74 -8.17 -7.17
CA CYS A 36 4.66 -7.18 -7.26
C CYS A 36 3.47 -7.58 -6.38
N ALA A 37 2.99 -8.83 -6.51
CA ALA A 37 1.87 -9.33 -5.72
C ALA A 37 2.18 -9.34 -4.21
N LYS A 38 3.40 -9.74 -3.84
CA LYS A 38 3.88 -9.73 -2.45
C LYS A 38 3.91 -8.31 -1.88
N ARG A 39 4.42 -7.33 -2.64
CA ARG A 39 4.45 -5.92 -2.22
C ARG A 39 3.05 -5.35 -2.06
N ILE A 40 2.11 -5.67 -2.96
CA ILE A 40 0.71 -5.26 -2.85
C ILE A 40 0.09 -5.78 -1.54
N ARG A 41 0.31 -7.05 -1.19
CA ARG A 41 -0.20 -7.63 0.08
C ARG A 41 0.34 -6.91 1.32
N GLN A 42 1.62 -6.53 1.30
CA GLN A 42 2.22 -5.75 2.40
C GLN A 42 1.56 -4.36 2.52
N ILE A 43 1.35 -3.69 1.39
CA ILE A 43 0.67 -2.39 1.35
C ILE A 43 -0.75 -2.50 1.91
N ASP A 44 -1.51 -3.52 1.50
CA ASP A 44 -2.88 -3.74 1.99
C ASP A 44 -2.91 -4.00 3.51
N GLY A 45 -1.92 -4.74 4.02
CA GLY A 45 -1.73 -4.94 5.47
C GLY A 45 -1.48 -3.63 6.23
N ASN A 46 -0.59 -2.79 5.70
CA ASN A 46 -0.28 -1.49 6.29
C ASN A 46 -1.50 -0.55 6.29
N ILE A 47 -2.26 -0.51 5.19
CA ILE A 47 -3.50 0.27 5.10
C ILE A 47 -4.51 -0.17 6.16
N LYS A 48 -4.69 -1.49 6.34
CA LYS A 48 -5.61 -2.02 7.36
C LYS A 48 -5.20 -1.59 8.77
N THR A 49 -3.92 -1.70 9.10
CA THR A 49 -3.38 -1.29 10.41
C THR A 49 -3.56 0.21 10.65
N ILE A 50 -3.22 1.06 9.68
CA ILE A 50 -3.39 2.52 9.78
C ILE A 50 -4.87 2.88 9.98
N ARG A 51 -5.78 2.28 9.20
CA ARG A 51 -7.23 2.48 9.35
C ARG A 51 -7.73 2.09 10.74
N GLN A 52 -7.27 0.97 11.28
CA GLN A 52 -7.63 0.54 12.62
C GLN A 52 -7.11 1.50 13.70
N ASN A 53 -5.87 1.98 13.56
CA ASN A 53 -5.30 2.96 14.49
C ASN A 53 -6.04 4.30 14.45
N ILE A 54 -6.39 4.81 13.26
CA ILE A 54 -7.20 6.03 13.13
C ILE A 54 -8.56 5.84 13.81
N LYS A 55 -9.23 4.70 13.60
CA LYS A 55 -10.52 4.41 14.25
C LYS A 55 -10.41 4.33 15.78
N ARG A 56 -9.28 3.83 16.30
CA ARG A 56 -9.08 3.58 17.73
C ARG A 56 -8.60 4.80 18.51
N TYR A 57 -7.86 5.70 17.86
CA TYR A 57 -7.18 6.82 18.53
C TYR A 57 -7.56 8.19 17.96
N GLY A 58 -8.58 8.26 17.08
CA GLY A 58 -9.07 9.51 16.49
C GLY A 58 -10.20 10.19 17.27
N HIS A 59 -10.39 9.82 18.54
CA HIS A 59 -11.32 10.48 19.47
C HIS A 59 -10.62 11.59 20.24
#